data_AF-A0A6J1WAH8-F1
#
_entry.id   AF-A0A6J1WAH8-F1
#
_cell.length_a   1.000
_cell.length_b   1.000
_cell.length_c   1.000
_cell.angle_alpha   90.00
_cell.angle_beta   90.00
_cell.angle_gamma   90.00
#
_symmetry.space_group_name_H-M   'P 1'
#
loop_
_entity.id
_entity.type
_entity.pdbx_description
1 polymer ?
#
loop_
_entity_poly.entity_id
_entity_poly.type
_entity_poly.pdbx_seq_one_letter_code
_entity_poly.pdbx_strand_id
1 'polypeptide(L)'
;NINIFTDISYHISIKTGDVPGASSDSKVLIKLYGEKADTKKEFLLVSDNDLGNYFERSRIDIFTLDTMDIGKIHRILIGHDNVGLQAGWHLGSVQIIIPVHGKMYNFPCNRWLDKNEADGKVEIMTYPSEIMEIEK
;
A
#
# COMPACT_ATOMS: atom_id res chain seq x y z
N ASN A 1 -7.28 -32.40 12.55
CA ASN A 1 -6.44 -31.21 12.76
C ASN A 1 -6.83 -30.14 11.76
N ILE A 2 -7.68 -29.20 12.19
CA ILE A 2 -8.01 -28.01 11.40
C ILE A 2 -6.90 -27.01 11.73
N ASN A 3 -6.04 -26.70 10.75
CA ASN A 3 -5.12 -25.57 10.87
C ASN A 3 -5.97 -24.30 10.84
N ILE A 4 -6.21 -23.72 12.00
CA ILE A 4 -6.76 -22.38 12.12
C ILE A 4 -5.60 -21.45 11.80
N PHE A 5 -5.47 -21.03 10.54
CA PHE A 5 -4.60 -19.90 10.22
C PHE A 5 -5.25 -18.69 10.90
N THR A 6 -4.60 -18.13 11.91
CA THR A 6 -4.98 -16.83 12.45
C THR A 6 -4.56 -15.79 11.43
N ASP A 7 -5.52 -15.02 10.93
CA ASP A 7 -5.20 -13.87 10.08
C ASP A 7 -4.32 -12.88 10.87
N ILE A 8 -3.33 -12.33 10.17
CA ILE A 8 -2.40 -11.33 10.64
C ILE A 8 -2.84 -9.99 10.05
N SER A 9 -2.91 -8.97 10.90
CA SER A 9 -3.23 -7.61 10.48
C SER A 9 -1.97 -6.89 9.98
N TYR A 10 -2.04 -6.39 8.75
CA TYR A 10 -1.04 -5.52 8.15
C TYR A 10 -1.65 -4.12 8.07
N HIS A 11 -1.16 -3.19 8.90
CA HIS A 11 -1.60 -1.80 8.90
C HIS A 11 -0.79 -1.01 7.87
N ILE A 12 -1.45 -0.57 6.81
CA ILE A 12 -0.85 0.03 5.62
C ILE A 12 -1.19 1.52 5.63
N SER A 13 -0.17 2.36 5.80
CA SER A 13 -0.28 3.82 5.62
C SER A 13 0.23 4.21 4.24
N ILE A 14 -0.60 4.88 3.45
CA ILE A 14 -0.28 5.33 2.10
C ILE A 14 -0.26 6.85 2.09
N LYS A 15 0.87 7.44 1.72
CA LYS A 15 1.01 8.88 1.55
C LYS A 15 0.94 9.23 0.07
N THR A 16 -0.06 10.03 -0.31
CA THR A 16 -0.06 10.70 -1.62
C THR A 16 0.96 11.84 -1.61
N GLY A 17 1.65 12.04 -2.73
CA GLY A 17 2.66 13.07 -2.90
C GLY A 17 2.13 14.48 -2.67
N ASP A 18 3.04 15.39 -2.34
CA ASP A 18 2.73 16.82 -2.20
C ASP A 18 3.16 17.59 -3.46
N VAL A 19 2.53 17.27 -4.59
CA VAL A 19 2.72 17.96 -5.87
C VAL A 19 1.36 18.31 -6.49
N PRO A 20 1.27 19.37 -7.32
CA PRO A 20 0.03 19.67 -8.03
C PRO A 20 -0.48 18.48 -8.85
N GLY A 21 -1.77 18.18 -8.76
CA GLY A 21 -2.40 17.05 -9.48
C GLY A 21 -2.14 15.67 -8.87
N ALA A 22 -1.55 15.58 -7.67
CA ALA A 22 -1.19 14.30 -7.07
C ALA A 22 -2.38 13.41 -6.67
N SER A 23 -3.57 13.99 -6.45
CA SER A 23 -4.78 13.27 -6.02
C SER A 23 -5.28 12.30 -7.10
N SER A 24 -5.96 11.23 -6.69
CA SER A 24 -6.55 10.26 -7.59
C SER A 24 -7.93 9.83 -7.13
N ASP A 25 -8.87 9.71 -8.08
CA ASP A 25 -10.20 9.13 -7.86
C ASP A 25 -10.24 7.62 -8.18
N SER A 26 -9.13 7.05 -8.69
CA SER A 26 -9.02 5.61 -8.98
C SER A 26 -8.96 4.76 -7.72
N LYS A 27 -9.36 3.49 -7.83
CA LYS A 27 -9.26 2.53 -6.72
C LYS A 27 -7.86 1.97 -6.62
N VAL A 28 -7.23 2.14 -5.46
CA VAL A 28 -5.89 1.62 -5.18
C VAL A 28 -5.95 0.14 -4.80
N LEU A 29 -4.97 -0.62 -5.28
CA LEU A 29 -4.76 -2.03 -4.95
C LEU A 29 -3.34 -2.28 -4.45
N ILE A 30 -3.17 -3.32 -3.64
CA ILE A 30 -1.87 -3.76 -3.15
C ILE A 30 -1.74 -5.29 -3.25
N LYS A 31 -0.51 -5.75 -3.45
CA LYS A 31 -0.11 -7.15 -3.27
C LYS A 31 1.21 -7.20 -2.49
N LEU A 32 1.25 -8.04 -1.46
CA LEU A 32 2.43 -8.27 -0.65
C LEU A 32 3.14 -9.55 -1.11
N TYR A 33 4.46 -9.50 -1.20
CA TYR A 33 5.30 -10.66 -1.49
C TYR A 33 6.16 -10.96 -0.26
N GLY A 34 5.93 -12.12 0.35
CA GLY A 34 6.56 -12.49 1.62
C GLY A 34 7.44 -13.73 1.52
N GLU A 35 8.12 -13.99 2.63
CA GLU A 35 8.99 -15.15 2.83
C GLU A 35 8.24 -16.48 2.81
N LYS A 36 7.03 -16.52 3.39
CA LYS A 36 6.22 -17.74 3.51
C LYS A 36 5.22 -17.90 2.36
N ALA A 37 4.68 -16.79 1.87
CA ALA A 37 3.64 -16.76 0.84
C ALA A 37 3.53 -15.37 0.18
N ASP A 38 2.78 -15.30 -0.92
CA ASP A 38 2.34 -14.05 -1.53
C ASP A 38 0.84 -13.85 -1.28
N THR A 39 0.39 -12.60 -1.14
CA THR A 39 -1.05 -12.29 -1.18
C THR A 39 -1.58 -12.26 -2.62
N LYS A 40 -2.91 -12.22 -2.77
CA LYS A 40 -3.53 -11.75 -4.01
C LYS A 40 -3.45 -10.23 -4.11
N LYS A 41 -3.84 -9.68 -5.26
CA LYS A 41 -4.10 -8.24 -5.38
C LYS A 41 -5.42 -7.95 -4.67
N GLU A 42 -5.39 -7.07 -3.69
CA GLU A 42 -6.56 -6.65 -2.92
C GLU A 42 -6.79 -5.15 -3.10
N PHE A 43 -8.04 -4.74 -3.27
CA PHE A 43 -8.41 -3.33 -3.33
C PHE A 43 -8.52 -2.74 -1.92
N LEU A 44 -7.99 -1.54 -1.75
CA LEU A 44 -8.05 -0.77 -0.51
C LEU A 44 -9.29 0.12 -0.54
N LEU A 45 -10.43 -0.44 -0.11
CA LEU A 45 -11.76 0.16 -0.34
C LEU A 45 -12.27 1.03 0.81
N VAL A 46 -11.87 0.74 2.05
CA VAL A 46 -12.35 1.46 3.25
C VAL A 46 -11.15 1.80 4.11
N SER A 47 -10.90 3.09 4.28
CA SER A 47 -9.79 3.59 5.11
C SER A 47 -10.21 3.60 6.58
N ASP A 48 -9.32 3.17 7.47
CA ASP A 48 -9.50 3.10 8.92
C ASP A 48 -9.65 4.50 9.55
N ASN A 49 -9.22 5.56 8.86
CA ASN A 49 -9.37 6.95 9.30
C ASN A 49 -10.58 7.70 8.71
N ASP A 50 -11.47 6.99 7.97
CA ASP A 50 -12.80 7.44 7.51
C ASP A 50 -12.85 8.89 6.95
N LEU A 51 -11.95 9.20 6.02
CA LEU A 51 -11.76 10.57 5.54
C LEU A 51 -12.75 11.03 4.45
N GLY A 52 -13.73 10.20 4.09
CA GLY A 52 -14.77 10.47 3.08
C GLY A 52 -14.29 10.51 1.61
N ASN A 53 -13.05 10.94 1.37
CA ASN A 53 -12.33 10.76 0.09
C ASN A 53 -10.89 10.34 0.35
N TYR A 54 -10.32 9.52 -0.52
CA TYR A 54 -9.00 8.91 -0.31
C TYR A 54 -7.98 9.43 -1.31
N PHE A 55 -6.71 9.24 -0.98
CA PHE A 55 -5.57 9.49 -1.87
C PHE A 55 -5.43 10.95 -2.31
N GLU A 56 -5.89 11.89 -1.49
CA GLU A 56 -5.74 13.33 -1.72
C GLU A 56 -4.29 13.80 -1.56
N ARG A 57 -3.89 14.82 -2.31
CA ARG A 57 -2.57 15.44 -2.22
C ARG A 57 -2.13 15.65 -0.76
N SER A 58 -0.92 15.21 -0.44
CA SER A 58 -0.30 15.28 0.89
C SER A 58 -1.06 14.58 2.04
N ARG A 59 -2.12 13.81 1.74
CA ARG A 59 -2.87 13.03 2.74
C ARG A 59 -2.19 11.68 2.99
N ILE A 60 -2.46 11.15 4.19
CA ILE A 60 -2.16 9.76 4.56
C ILE A 60 -3.49 9.04 4.77
N ASP A 61 -3.71 7.98 3.99
CA ASP A 61 -4.84 7.06 4.14
C ASP A 61 -4.33 5.76 4.79
N ILE A 62 -5.12 5.19 5.69
CA ILE A 62 -4.71 4.05 6.54
C ILE A 62 -5.65 2.90 6.27
N PHE A 63 -5.12 1.72 5.99
CA PHE A 63 -5.92 0.54 5.71
C PHE A 63 -5.41 -0.64 6.52
N THR A 64 -6.31 -1.52 6.94
CA THR A 64 -5.95 -2.81 7.51
C THR A 64 -6.25 -3.92 6.50
N LEU A 65 -5.20 -4.68 6.16
CA LEU A 65 -5.33 -5.93 5.39
C LEU A 65 -5.15 -7.10 6.35
N ASP A 66 -6.23 -7.84 6.61
CA ASP A 66 -6.16 -9.10 7.35
C ASP A 66 -5.96 -10.26 6.38
N THR A 67 -4.86 -11.00 6.55
CA THR A 67 -4.52 -12.13 5.66
C THR A 67 -3.56 -13.10 6.34
N MET A 68 -3.19 -14.21 5.68
CA MET A 68 -2.27 -15.18 6.26
C MET A 68 -0.91 -14.55 6.63
N ASP A 69 -0.21 -15.17 7.57
CA ASP A 69 1.17 -14.81 7.88
C ASP A 69 2.09 -15.08 6.67
N ILE A 70 2.51 -14.02 5.98
CA ILE A 70 3.45 -14.12 4.84
C ILE A 70 4.91 -14.10 5.28
N GLY A 71 5.20 -14.03 6.59
CA GLY A 71 6.55 -13.86 7.11
C GLY A 71 7.12 -12.47 6.78
N LYS A 72 8.44 -12.39 6.59
CA LYS A 72 9.09 -11.12 6.22
C LYS A 72 8.60 -10.60 4.88
N ILE A 73 8.20 -9.33 4.80
CA ILE A 73 7.86 -8.70 3.51
C ILE A 73 9.16 -8.47 2.71
N HIS A 74 9.22 -9.04 1.51
CA HIS A 74 10.34 -8.83 0.58
C HIS A 74 10.12 -7.61 -0.33
N ARG A 75 8.89 -7.44 -0.82
CA ARG A 75 8.49 -6.35 -1.72
C ARG A 75 6.98 -6.22 -1.76
N ILE A 76 6.50 -5.11 -2.29
CA ILE A 76 5.08 -4.88 -2.57
C ILE A 76 4.89 -4.55 -4.05
N LEU A 77 3.70 -4.85 -4.55
CA LEU A 77 3.15 -4.20 -5.73
C LEU A 77 2.00 -3.30 -5.27
N ILE A 78 2.00 -2.05 -5.72
CA ILE A 78 0.93 -1.09 -5.47
C ILE A 78 0.59 -0.35 -6.76
N GLY A 79 -0.68 -0.05 -6.95
CA GLY A 79 -1.17 0.67 -8.12
C GLY A 79 -2.66 0.93 -8.05
N HIS A 80 -3.26 1.23 -9.19
CA HIS A 80 -4.68 1.57 -9.27
C HIS A 80 -5.32 1.04 -10.56
N ASP A 81 -6.65 1.07 -10.62
CA ASP A 81 -7.44 0.56 -11.76
C ASP A 81 -7.50 1.51 -12.97
N ASN A 82 -6.92 2.71 -12.87
CA ASN A 82 -6.90 3.74 -13.90
C ASN A 82 -8.30 4.14 -14.40
N VAL A 83 -9.29 4.16 -13.50
CA VAL A 83 -10.65 4.59 -13.78
C VAL A 83 -10.86 6.05 -13.34
N GLY A 84 -11.63 6.81 -14.11
CA GLY A 84 -11.98 8.20 -13.82
C GLY A 84 -11.20 9.22 -14.68
N LEU A 85 -11.62 10.49 -14.62
CA LEU A 85 -10.97 11.58 -15.36
C LEU A 85 -9.63 11.99 -14.72
N GLN A 86 -9.48 11.80 -13.40
CA GLN A 86 -8.26 12.04 -12.63
C GLN A 86 -7.69 10.70 -12.15
N ALA A 87 -7.34 9.85 -13.12
CA ALA A 87 -6.83 8.51 -12.84
C ALA A 87 -5.35 8.51 -12.43
N GLY A 88 -4.58 9.53 -12.84
CA GLY A 88 -3.19 9.67 -12.48
C GLY A 88 -3.02 9.88 -10.98
N TRP A 89 -1.99 9.26 -10.41
CA TRP A 89 -1.72 9.34 -8.99
C TRP A 89 -0.24 9.54 -8.72
N HIS A 90 0.11 10.55 -7.92
CA HIS A 90 1.48 10.66 -7.43
C HIS A 90 1.62 9.93 -6.08
N LEU A 91 2.16 8.72 -6.11
CA LEU A 91 2.42 7.96 -4.90
C LEU A 91 3.70 8.46 -4.21
N GLY A 92 3.55 8.97 -2.98
CA GLY A 92 4.66 9.44 -2.15
C GLY A 92 5.40 8.28 -1.47
N SER A 93 4.72 7.56 -0.59
CA SER A 93 5.31 6.43 0.15
C SER A 93 4.25 5.47 0.68
N VAL A 94 4.66 4.24 0.96
CA VAL A 94 3.87 3.25 1.71
C VAL A 94 4.64 2.86 2.96
N GLN A 95 3.96 2.79 4.10
CA GLN A 95 4.47 2.21 5.34
C GLN A 95 3.58 1.05 5.75
N ILE A 96 4.16 -0.07 6.17
CA ILE A 96 3.42 -1.25 6.65
C ILE A 96 3.89 -1.63 8.04
N ILE A 97 2.98 -1.64 9.00
CA ILE A 97 3.21 -2.10 10.37
C ILE A 97 2.54 -3.45 10.56
N ILE A 98 3.28 -4.41 11.14
CA ILE A 98 2.79 -5.74 11.49
C ILE A 98 3.02 -5.96 12.98
N PRO A 99 2.06 -5.62 13.86
CA PRO A 99 2.28 -5.58 15.30
C PRO A 99 2.74 -6.92 15.88
N VAL A 100 2.12 -8.02 15.43
CA VAL A 100 2.47 -9.38 15.87
C VAL A 100 3.91 -9.78 15.54
N HIS A 101 4.48 -9.23 14.44
CA HIS A 101 5.88 -9.42 14.08
C HIS A 101 6.80 -8.43 14.81
N GLY A 102 6.26 -7.32 15.35
CA GLY A 102 7.04 -6.23 15.90
C GLY A 102 7.84 -5.51 14.82
N LYS A 103 7.28 -5.36 13.60
CA LYS A 103 7.99 -4.81 12.44
C LYS A 103 7.25 -3.65 11.78
N MET A 104 8.04 -2.69 11.30
CA MET A 104 7.60 -1.62 10.40
C MET A 104 8.48 -1.61 9.14
N TYR A 105 7.86 -1.53 7.97
CA TYR A 105 8.51 -1.49 6.66
C TYR A 105 8.22 -0.16 5.96
N ASN A 106 9.25 0.51 5.44
CA ASN A 106 9.13 1.77 4.73
C ASN A 106 9.47 1.62 3.23
N PHE A 107 8.52 2.01 2.37
CA PHE A 107 8.61 1.94 0.91
C PHE A 107 8.48 3.36 0.30
N PRO A 108 9.57 4.14 0.21
CA PRO A 108 9.57 5.40 -0.52
C PRO A 108 9.34 5.12 -2.01
N CYS A 109 8.43 5.87 -2.63
CA CYS A 109 8.06 5.68 -4.03
C CYS A 109 8.32 6.95 -4.84
N ASN A 110 7.82 8.09 -4.35
CA ASN A 110 7.95 9.44 -4.92
C ASN A 110 7.90 9.48 -6.45
N ARG A 111 6.80 8.95 -7.02
CA ARG A 111 6.64 8.85 -8.47
C ARG A 111 5.18 8.95 -8.91
N TRP A 112 5.00 9.36 -10.15
CA TRP A 112 3.73 9.21 -10.85
C TRP A 112 3.46 7.76 -11.23
N LEU A 113 2.21 7.36 -10.98
CA LEU A 113 1.53 6.20 -11.54
C LEU A 113 0.40 6.76 -12.42
N ASP A 114 0.70 6.94 -13.70
CA ASP A 114 -0.18 7.59 -14.68
C ASP A 114 0.24 7.11 -16.07
N LYS A 115 -0.71 6.98 -16.99
CA LYS A 115 -0.43 6.63 -18.39
C LYS A 115 0.26 7.75 -19.18
N ASN A 116 0.15 9.00 -18.72
CA ASN A 116 0.68 10.17 -19.41
C ASN A 116 1.92 10.77 -18.74
N GLU A 117 2.31 10.28 -17.56
CA GLU A 117 3.46 10.75 -16.79
C GLU A 117 4.48 9.62 -16.54
N ALA A 118 5.71 10.00 -16.16
CA ALA A 118 6.80 9.08 -15.83
C ALA A 118 7.03 7.97 -16.89
N ASP A 119 6.79 6.70 -16.55
CA ASP A 119 6.98 5.56 -17.45
C ASP A 119 5.66 5.00 -18.03
N GLY A 120 4.55 5.73 -17.87
CA GLY A 120 3.23 5.33 -18.37
C GLY A 120 2.59 4.18 -17.61
N LYS A 121 3.17 3.73 -16.49
CA LYS A 121 2.64 2.62 -15.68
C LYS A 121 1.74 3.12 -14.56
N VAL A 122 0.72 2.32 -14.27
CA VAL A 122 -0.27 2.56 -13.20
C VAL A 122 -0.06 1.64 -11.99
N GLU A 123 1.01 0.83 -12.03
CA GLU A 123 1.45 -0.05 -10.94
C GLU A 123 2.98 0.02 -10.82
N ILE A 124 3.48 -0.13 -9.59
CA ILE A 124 4.91 -0.28 -9.29
C ILE A 124 5.15 -1.45 -8.36
N MET A 125 6.24 -2.19 -8.62
CA MET A 125 6.85 -3.09 -7.64
C MET A 125 7.99 -2.36 -6.93
N THR A 126 7.95 -2.30 -5.59
CA THR A 126 8.94 -1.60 -4.77
C THR A 126 9.39 -2.44 -3.57
N TYR A 127 10.59 -2.18 -3.08
CA TYR A 127 11.28 -2.89 -2.02
C TYR A 127 11.38 -1.99 -0.78
N PRO A 128 11.38 -2.55 0.43
CA PRO A 128 11.53 -1.73 1.63
C PRO A 128 12.92 -1.10 1.62
N SER A 129 12.99 0.21 1.81
CA SER A 129 14.26 0.93 2.01
C SER A 129 14.79 0.72 3.44
N GLU A 130 13.88 0.47 4.37
CA GLU A 130 14.17 0.31 5.79
C GLU A 130 13.16 -0.65 6.41
N ILE A 131 13.63 -1.46 7.37
CA ILE A 131 12.82 -2.34 8.19
C ILE A 131 13.21 -2.08 9.65
N MET A 132 12.28 -1.55 10.43
CA MET A 132 12.49 -1.25 11.85
C MET A 132 11.83 -2.31 12.73
N GLU A 133 12.47 -2.62 13.85
CA GLU A 133 11.80 -3.25 14.99
C GLU A 133 10.92 -2.21 15.67
N ILE A 134 9.71 -2.60 16.05
CA ILE A 134 8.83 -1.80 16.90
C ILE A 134 8.50 -2.58 18.16
N GLU A 135 8.29 -1.88 19.27
CA GLU A 135 7.85 -2.50 20.52
C GLU A 135 6.51 -3.20 20.29
N LYS A 136 6.38 -4.40 20.86
CA LYS A 136 5.18 -5.23 20.79
C LYS A 136 4.19 -4.89 21.90
#